data_AF-A0A945M0S6-F1
#
_entry.id   AF-A0A945M0S6-F1
#
_cell.length_a   1.000
_cell.length_b   1.000
_cell.length_c   1.000
_cell.angle_alpha   90.00
_cell.angle_beta   90.00
_cell.angle_gamma   90.00
#
_symmetry.space_group_name_H-M   'P 1'
#
loop_
_entity.id
_entity.type
_entity.pdbx_description
1 polymer ?
#
loop_
_entity_poly.entity_id
_entity_poly.type
_entity_poly.pdbx_seq_one_letter_code
_entity_poly.pdbx_strand_id
1 'polypeptide(L)'
;RLKYFAIDLGVAMQLTNICRDINEDAEINRVYLPKDMINLPIDSFKNPTKENIKKINLVRNTLLTLANNYYESGDKGIAHLPSKTARAVLIASRLYQNIGIKILNTNSSYVSQRVYLNKFEKIKITLKLLLKFNYKKDIENHNEVLHLSLVKLPDAHVK
;
A
#
# COMPACT_ATOMS: atom_id res chain seq x y z
N ARG A 1 -17.74 8.69 -9.57
CA ARG A 1 -17.37 8.99 -8.16
C ARG A 1 -16.62 7.82 -7.51
N LEU A 2 -17.17 6.60 -7.47
CA LEU A 2 -16.49 5.44 -6.85
C LEU A 2 -15.22 4.96 -7.58
N LYS A 3 -15.09 5.24 -8.88
CA LYS A 3 -13.90 4.92 -9.69
C LYS A 3 -12.60 5.41 -9.05
N TYR A 4 -12.57 6.65 -8.54
CA TYR A 4 -11.35 7.22 -7.97
C TYR A 4 -10.92 6.51 -6.68
N PHE A 5 -11.87 6.20 -5.79
CA PHE A 5 -11.59 5.42 -4.59
C PHE A 5 -11.12 3.98 -4.91
N ALA A 6 -11.61 3.40 -6.01
CA ALA A 6 -11.13 2.10 -6.48
C ALA A 6 -9.68 2.18 -7.00
N ILE A 7 -9.34 3.25 -7.73
CA ILE A 7 -7.96 3.55 -8.15
C ILE A 7 -7.06 3.71 -6.91
N ASP A 8 -7.49 4.49 -5.92
CA ASP A 8 -6.73 4.71 -4.69
C ASP A 8 -6.41 3.40 -3.98
N LEU A 9 -7.40 2.52 -3.83
CA LEU A 9 -7.19 1.22 -3.21
C LEU A 9 -6.15 0.39 -3.98
N GLY A 10 -6.20 0.42 -5.31
CA GLY A 10 -5.21 -0.22 -6.17
C GLY A 10 -3.80 0.34 -5.97
N VAL A 11 -3.66 1.68 -5.94
CA VAL A 11 -2.39 2.37 -5.67
C VAL A 11 -1.85 1.99 -4.29
N ALA A 12 -2.69 1.99 -3.24
CA ALA A 12 -2.30 1.60 -1.89
C ALA A 12 -1.70 0.19 -1.84
N MET A 13 -2.37 -0.77 -2.49
CA MET A 13 -1.90 -2.16 -2.57
C MET A 13 -0.60 -2.29 -3.35
N GLN A 14 -0.45 -1.55 -4.47
CA GLN A 14 0.78 -1.58 -5.26
C GLN A 14 1.97 -0.96 -4.54
N LEU A 15 1.79 0.19 -3.87
CA LEU A 15 2.83 0.76 -3.01
C LEU A 15 3.24 -0.21 -1.91
N THR A 16 2.28 -0.93 -1.31
CA THR A 16 2.57 -1.94 -0.30
C THR A 16 3.39 -3.10 -0.87
N ASN A 17 3.07 -3.58 -2.07
CA ASN A 17 3.84 -4.63 -2.75
C ASN A 17 5.27 -4.18 -3.05
N ILE A 18 5.42 -3.01 -3.69
CA ILE A 18 6.73 -2.41 -4.00
C ILE A 18 7.59 -2.30 -2.73
N CYS A 19 7.01 -1.81 -1.63
CA CYS A 19 7.74 -1.65 -0.38
C CYS A 19 8.09 -2.97 0.31
N ARG A 20 7.24 -4.01 0.17
CA ARG A 20 7.49 -5.34 0.75
C ARG A 20 8.58 -6.09 -0.01
N ASP A 21 8.69 -5.89 -1.31
CA ASP A 21 9.41 -6.78 -2.24
C ASP A 21 10.73 -6.18 -2.77
N ILE A 22 11.22 -5.08 -2.19
CA ILE A 22 12.40 -4.34 -2.69
C ILE A 22 13.62 -5.25 -2.92
N ASN A 23 13.91 -6.15 -1.97
CA ASN A 23 15.09 -7.00 -2.06
C ASN A 23 14.92 -8.07 -3.14
N GLU A 24 13.79 -8.76 -3.14
CA GLU A 24 13.45 -9.78 -4.14
C GLU A 24 13.39 -9.19 -5.56
N ASP A 25 12.83 -7.99 -5.72
CA ASP A 25 12.80 -7.29 -7.00
C ASP A 25 14.22 -6.90 -7.46
N ALA A 26 15.08 -6.44 -6.55
CA ALA A 26 16.45 -6.09 -6.86
C ALA A 26 17.25 -7.31 -7.37
N GLU A 27 17.07 -8.48 -6.77
CA GLU A 27 17.71 -9.74 -7.20
C GLU A 27 17.42 -10.08 -8.66
N ILE A 28 16.20 -9.80 -9.14
CA ILE A 28 15.80 -10.01 -10.55
C ILE A 28 16.00 -8.78 -11.44
N ASN A 29 16.89 -7.86 -11.04
CA ASN A 29 17.24 -6.63 -11.76
C ASN A 29 16.09 -5.63 -11.92
N ARG A 30 15.22 -5.48 -10.90
CA ARG A 30 14.13 -4.50 -10.91
C ARG A 30 14.18 -3.58 -9.68
N VAL A 31 13.85 -2.31 -9.90
CA VAL A 31 13.70 -1.31 -8.82
C VAL A 31 12.49 -0.44 -9.17
N TYR A 32 11.50 -0.42 -8.28
CA TYR A 32 10.26 0.37 -8.45
C TYR A 32 10.17 1.59 -7.55
N LEU A 33 11.18 1.82 -6.69
CA LEU A 33 11.21 3.05 -5.89
C LEU A 33 11.34 4.29 -6.79
N PRO A 34 10.67 5.40 -6.45
CA PRO A 34 10.75 6.62 -7.25
C PRO A 34 12.17 7.18 -7.31
N LYS A 35 12.65 7.47 -8.52
CA LYS A 35 14.03 7.96 -8.77
C LYS A 35 14.29 9.34 -8.16
N ASP A 36 13.26 10.17 -8.06
CA ASP A 36 13.29 11.49 -7.42
C ASP A 36 13.47 11.40 -5.90
N MET A 37 13.08 10.28 -5.28
CA MET A 37 13.31 10.01 -3.86
C MET A 37 14.63 9.28 -3.61
N ILE A 38 15.02 8.38 -4.52
CA ILE A 38 16.27 7.62 -4.41
C ILE A 38 16.82 7.26 -5.79
N ASN A 39 17.98 7.81 -6.11
CA ASN A 39 18.68 7.55 -7.36
C ASN A 39 19.99 6.82 -7.09
N LEU A 40 19.88 5.50 -6.88
CA LEU A 40 21.02 4.61 -6.69
C LEU A 40 21.09 3.60 -7.85
N PRO A 41 22.29 3.15 -8.24
CA PRO A 41 22.43 2.05 -9.19
C PRO A 41 21.88 0.76 -8.60
N ILE A 42 21.45 -0.17 -9.44
CA ILE A 42 20.78 -1.41 -9.00
C ILE A 42 21.64 -2.27 -8.07
N ASP A 43 22.95 -2.29 -8.28
CA ASP A 43 23.89 -3.03 -7.42
C ASP A 43 23.91 -2.50 -5.98
N SER A 44 23.56 -1.23 -5.77
CA SER A 44 23.41 -0.65 -4.44
C SER A 44 22.19 -1.16 -3.68
N PHE A 45 21.23 -1.79 -4.36
CA PHE A 45 20.08 -2.45 -3.73
C PHE A 45 20.40 -3.90 -3.36
N LYS A 46 21.12 -4.62 -4.24
CA LYS A 46 21.56 -6.01 -4.04
C LYS A 46 22.68 -6.13 -2.99
N ASN A 47 23.67 -5.24 -3.09
CA ASN A 47 24.86 -5.21 -2.22
C ASN A 47 24.95 -3.84 -1.51
N PRO A 48 24.02 -3.52 -0.60
CA PRO A 48 23.94 -2.20 -0.01
C PRO A 48 24.99 -1.97 1.08
N THR A 49 25.49 -0.74 1.14
CA THR A 49 26.19 -0.25 2.34
C THR A 49 25.19 -0.02 3.48
N LYS A 50 25.69 0.11 4.72
CA LYS A 50 24.84 0.49 5.87
C LYS A 50 24.10 1.81 5.65
N GLU A 51 24.68 2.74 4.89
CA GLU A 51 24.05 4.01 4.55
C GLU A 51 22.92 3.83 3.53
N ASN A 52 23.14 3.02 2.48
CA ASN A 52 22.11 2.68 1.50
C ASN A 52 20.92 2.02 2.19
N ILE A 53 21.16 1.11 3.14
CA ILE A 53 20.09 0.49 3.93
C ILE A 53 19.21 1.52 4.63
N LYS A 54 19.82 2.51 5.29
CA LYS A 54 19.07 3.57 5.97
C LYS A 54 18.25 4.41 4.98
N LYS A 55 18.85 4.82 3.85
CA LYS A 55 18.17 5.62 2.82
C LYS A 55 16.99 4.87 2.19
N ILE A 56 17.19 3.62 1.80
CA ILE A 56 16.16 2.77 1.18
C ILE A 56 15.01 2.52 2.17
N ASN A 57 15.32 2.19 3.42
CA ASN A 57 14.29 1.99 4.45
C ASN A 57 13.49 3.28 4.72
N LEU A 58 14.14 4.45 4.72
CA LEU A 58 13.46 5.74 4.88
C LEU A 58 12.46 6.01 3.75
N VAL A 59 12.89 5.81 2.50
CA VAL A 59 12.02 5.98 1.32
C VAL A 59 10.86 4.99 1.35
N ARG A 60 11.15 3.71 1.61
CA ARG A 60 10.14 2.67 1.79
C ARG A 60 9.10 3.05 2.84
N ASN A 61 9.54 3.51 4.01
CA ASN A 61 8.63 3.89 5.10
C ASN A 61 7.77 5.10 4.72
N THR A 62 8.34 6.06 3.99
CA THR A 62 7.61 7.22 3.46
C THR A 62 6.50 6.77 2.49
N LEU A 63 6.81 5.84 1.59
CA LEU A 63 5.83 5.29 0.65
C LEU A 63 4.75 4.44 1.34
N LEU A 64 5.08 3.73 2.42
CA LEU A 64 4.09 3.01 3.23
C LEU A 64 3.14 3.97 3.97
N THR A 65 3.64 5.11 4.45
CA THR A 65 2.78 6.17 4.99
C THR A 65 1.88 6.75 3.89
N LEU A 66 2.41 6.99 2.69
CA LEU A 66 1.59 7.41 1.55
C LEU A 66 0.52 6.36 1.19
N ALA A 67 0.87 5.08 1.19
CA ALA A 67 -0.09 3.99 0.95
C ALA A 67 -1.24 4.01 1.95
N ASN A 68 -1.00 4.36 3.23
CA ASN A 68 -2.06 4.51 4.22
C ASN A 68 -3.07 5.61 3.88
N ASN A 69 -2.61 6.73 3.31
CA ASN A 69 -3.51 7.80 2.84
C ASN A 69 -4.42 7.30 1.71
N TYR A 70 -3.87 6.50 0.79
CA TYR A 70 -4.65 5.87 -0.28
C TYR A 70 -5.61 4.79 0.25
N TYR A 71 -5.21 3.99 1.26
CA TYR A 71 -6.12 3.04 1.91
C TYR A 71 -7.31 3.73 2.56
N GLU A 72 -7.08 4.85 3.25
CA GLU A 72 -8.13 5.64 3.88
C GLU A 72 -9.10 6.22 2.83
N SER A 73 -8.58 6.70 1.70
CA SER A 73 -9.42 7.13 0.57
C SER A 73 -10.23 5.95 0.01
N GLY A 74 -9.57 4.81 -0.25
CA GLY A 74 -10.22 3.60 -0.75
C GLY A 74 -11.35 3.08 0.15
N ASP A 75 -11.20 3.18 1.46
CA ASP A 75 -12.23 2.80 2.44
C ASP A 75 -13.55 3.55 2.25
N LYS A 76 -13.49 4.82 1.85
CA LYS A 76 -14.68 5.63 1.53
C LYS A 76 -15.43 5.04 0.35
N GLY A 77 -14.73 4.51 -0.65
CA GLY A 77 -15.34 3.78 -1.77
C GLY A 77 -15.94 2.45 -1.34
N ILE A 78 -15.22 1.66 -0.53
CA ILE A 78 -15.66 0.34 -0.06
C ILE A 78 -16.99 0.41 0.70
N ALA A 79 -17.21 1.47 1.50
CA ALA A 79 -18.43 1.67 2.27
C ALA A 79 -19.71 1.74 1.41
N HIS A 80 -19.57 1.97 0.10
CA HIS A 80 -20.68 2.13 -0.84
C HIS A 80 -20.90 0.90 -1.73
N LEU A 81 -20.10 -0.15 -1.59
CA LEU A 81 -20.29 -1.41 -2.30
C LEU A 81 -21.45 -2.23 -1.69
N PRO A 82 -22.04 -3.17 -2.44
CA PRO A 82 -22.99 -4.14 -1.88
C PRO A 82 -22.39 -4.88 -0.67
N SER A 83 -23.16 -5.09 0.39
CA SER A 83 -22.64 -5.51 1.71
C SER A 83 -21.80 -6.79 1.72
N LYS A 84 -22.09 -7.75 0.83
CA LYS A 84 -21.28 -8.97 0.66
C LYS A 84 -19.91 -8.64 0.04
N THR A 85 -19.92 -7.89 -1.06
CA THR A 85 -18.71 -7.45 -1.77
C THR A 85 -17.86 -6.51 -0.90
N ALA A 86 -18.48 -5.54 -0.23
CA ALA A 86 -17.80 -4.59 0.65
C ALA A 86 -16.98 -5.30 1.72
N ARG A 87 -17.54 -6.34 2.36
CA ARG A 87 -16.84 -7.12 3.39
C ARG A 87 -15.61 -7.84 2.83
N ALA A 88 -15.75 -8.52 1.69
CA ALA A 88 -14.64 -9.22 1.08
C ALA A 88 -13.50 -8.25 0.69
N VAL A 89 -13.84 -7.12 0.06
CA VAL A 89 -12.87 -6.10 -0.34
C VAL A 89 -12.21 -5.45 0.87
N LEU A 90 -12.98 -5.13 1.92
CA LEU A 90 -12.44 -4.55 3.16
C LEU A 90 -11.45 -5.50 3.84
N ILE A 91 -11.76 -6.80 3.92
CA ILE A 91 -10.85 -7.80 4.49
C ILE A 91 -9.56 -7.85 3.67
N ALA A 92 -9.65 -7.96 2.35
CA ALA A 92 -8.48 -8.00 1.46
C ALA A 92 -7.61 -6.73 1.63
N SER A 93 -8.25 -5.55 1.61
CA SER A 93 -7.61 -4.25 1.86
C SER A 93 -6.85 -4.22 3.17
N ARG A 94 -7.49 -4.63 4.27
CA ARG A 94 -6.88 -4.59 5.60
C ARG A 94 -5.77 -5.59 5.79
N LEU A 95 -5.88 -6.79 5.22
CA LEU A 95 -4.80 -7.75 5.23
C LEU A 95 -3.56 -7.20 4.52
N TYR A 96 -3.74 -6.54 3.37
CA TYR A 96 -2.64 -5.90 2.66
C TYR A 96 -2.05 -4.72 3.44
N GLN A 97 -2.88 -3.79 3.90
CA GLN A 97 -2.43 -2.65 4.70
C GLN A 97 -1.61 -3.08 5.94
N ASN A 98 -2.01 -4.16 6.59
CA ASN A 98 -1.32 -4.66 7.79
C ASN A 98 0.07 -5.23 7.50
N ILE A 99 0.39 -5.61 6.26
CA ILE A 99 1.78 -5.92 5.87
C ILE A 99 2.64 -4.66 6.02
N GLY A 100 2.19 -3.52 5.48
CA GLY A 100 2.88 -2.24 5.60
C GLY A 100 3.02 -1.79 7.05
N ILE A 101 1.94 -1.89 7.83
CA ILE A 101 1.96 -1.58 9.27
C ILE A 101 2.97 -2.47 10.00
N LYS A 102 3.02 -3.77 9.67
CA LYS A 102 3.98 -4.69 10.27
C LYS A 102 5.41 -4.26 9.97
N ILE A 103 5.73 -3.95 8.71
CA ILE A 103 7.06 -3.45 8.29
C ILE A 103 7.46 -2.22 9.12
N LEU A 104 6.54 -1.26 9.30
CA LEU A 104 6.78 -0.03 10.07
C LEU A 104 7.00 -0.33 11.56
N ASN A 105 6.18 -1.21 12.17
CA ASN A 105 6.22 -1.49 13.60
C ASN A 105 7.40 -2.37 14.02
N THR A 106 7.82 -3.31 13.18
CA THR A 106 8.94 -4.20 13.49
C THR A 106 10.30 -3.61 13.13
N ASN A 107 10.34 -2.41 12.54
CA ASN A 107 11.56 -1.80 11.98
C ASN A 107 12.34 -2.78 11.08
N SER A 108 11.64 -3.68 10.38
CA SER A 108 12.27 -4.70 9.54
C SER A 108 13.04 -4.04 8.41
N SER A 109 14.30 -4.40 8.22
CA SER A 109 15.08 -3.86 7.10
C SER A 109 14.59 -4.42 5.77
N TYR A 110 14.72 -3.68 4.67
CA TYR A 110 14.31 -4.18 3.36
C TYR A 110 15.13 -5.39 2.91
N VAL A 111 16.37 -5.52 3.37
CA VAL A 111 17.25 -6.70 3.12
C VAL A 111 16.86 -7.93 3.95
N SER A 112 15.96 -7.77 4.93
CA SER A 112 15.47 -8.91 5.71
C SER A 112 14.55 -9.78 4.86
N GLN A 113 14.22 -10.97 5.37
CA GLN A 113 13.23 -11.82 4.72
C GLN A 113 11.90 -11.07 4.53
N ARG A 114 11.24 -11.36 3.41
CA ARG A 114 9.94 -10.82 3.07
C ARG A 114 8.96 -10.87 4.24
N VAL A 115 8.31 -9.74 4.51
CA VAL A 115 7.35 -9.64 5.61
C VAL A 115 6.01 -10.21 5.18
N TYR A 116 5.49 -11.16 5.96
CA TYR A 116 4.16 -11.73 5.80
C TYR A 116 3.34 -11.60 7.08
N LEU A 117 2.01 -11.60 6.90
CA LEU A 117 1.09 -11.88 7.99
C LEU A 117 0.98 -13.38 8.22
N ASN A 118 1.21 -13.82 9.45
CA ASN A 118 0.98 -15.20 9.86
C ASN A 118 -0.53 -15.49 9.97
N LYS A 119 -0.87 -16.78 10.14
CA LYS A 119 -2.28 -17.22 10.20
C LYS A 119 -3.05 -16.52 11.34
N PHE A 120 -2.43 -16.35 12.50
CA PHE A 120 -3.06 -15.71 13.65
C PHE A 120 -3.36 -14.23 13.39
N GLU A 121 -2.42 -13.48 12.82
CA GLU A 121 -2.61 -12.08 12.43
C GLU A 121 -3.76 -11.93 11.44
N LYS A 122 -3.81 -12.80 10.42
CA LYS A 122 -4.90 -12.82 9.42
C LYS A 122 -6.27 -13.08 10.06
N ILE A 123 -6.36 -14.07 10.95
CA ILE A 123 -7.59 -14.40 11.68
C ILE A 123 -8.02 -13.24 12.57
N LYS A 124 -7.10 -12.67 13.36
CA LYS A 124 -7.37 -11.54 14.25
C LYS A 124 -7.91 -10.33 13.49
N ILE A 125 -7.28 -9.97 12.37
CA ILE A 125 -7.74 -8.86 11.52
C ILE A 125 -9.13 -9.15 10.96
N THR A 126 -9.35 -10.37 10.43
CA THR A 126 -10.63 -10.75 9.82
C THR A 126 -11.77 -10.72 10.84
N LEU A 127 -11.59 -11.32 12.01
CA LEU A 127 -12.59 -11.32 13.08
C LEU A 127 -12.91 -9.90 13.57
N LYS A 128 -11.88 -9.06 13.75
CA LYS A 128 -12.06 -7.66 14.15
C LYS A 128 -12.94 -6.88 13.17
N LEU A 129 -12.88 -7.19 11.87
CA LEU A 129 -13.69 -6.53 10.84
C LEU A 129 -15.12 -7.08 10.77
N LEU A 130 -15.30 -8.38 10.94
CA LEU A 130 -16.64 -8.99 10.94
C LEU A 130 -17.51 -8.50 12.11
N LEU A 131 -16.89 -8.16 13.24
CA LEU A 131 -17.57 -7.61 14.42
C LEU A 131 -17.92 -6.13 14.29
N LYS A 132 -17.41 -5.42 13.28
CA LYS A 132 -17.76 -4.02 13.03
C LYS A 132 -19.04 -3.93 12.18
N PHE A 133 -20.05 -3.25 12.70
CA PHE A 133 -21.24 -2.87 11.94
C PHE A 133 -20.91 -1.72 10.99
N ASN A 134 -21.16 -1.90 9.69
CA ASN A 134 -21.02 -0.81 8.71
C ASN A 134 -22.34 -0.03 8.63
N TYR A 135 -22.30 1.23 9.05
CA TYR A 135 -23.29 2.22 8.68
C TYR A 135 -22.95 2.78 7.30
N LYS A 136 -23.96 2.94 6.44
CA LYS A 136 -23.82 3.75 5.22
C LYS A 136 -23.61 5.19 5.65
N LYS A 137 -22.45 5.76 5.34
CA LYS A 137 -22.23 7.21 5.35
C LYS A 137 -22.56 7.76 3.97
N ASP A 138 -22.79 9.07 3.88
CA ASP A 138 -22.84 9.74 2.59
C ASP A 138 -21.48 9.65 1.89
N ILE A 139 -21.49 9.59 0.55
CA ILE A 139 -20.24 9.60 -0.23
C ILE A 139 -19.59 10.97 -0.02
N GLU A 140 -18.42 10.98 0.61
CA GLU A 140 -17.53 12.14 0.70
C GLU A 140 -16.90 12.46 -0.68
N ASN A 141 -16.51 13.71 -0.89
CA ASN A 141 -15.75 14.08 -2.08
C ASN A 141 -14.36 13.42 -2.07
N HIS A 142 -13.93 12.96 -3.24
CA HIS A 142 -12.60 12.41 -3.42
C HIS A 142 -11.53 13.51 -3.29
N ASN A 143 -10.40 13.20 -2.65
CA ASN A 143 -9.27 14.11 -2.55
C ASN A 143 -8.45 14.08 -3.84
N GLU A 144 -8.64 15.06 -4.72
CA GLU A 144 -7.97 15.14 -6.01
C GLU A 144 -6.43 15.23 -5.92
N VAL A 145 -5.89 15.66 -4.77
CA VAL A 145 -4.43 15.73 -4.54
C VAL A 145 -3.77 14.35 -4.70
N LEU A 146 -4.48 13.28 -4.33
CA LEU A 146 -3.99 11.91 -4.47
C LEU A 146 -3.77 11.53 -5.95
N HIS A 147 -4.41 12.22 -6.88
CA HIS A 147 -4.33 11.87 -8.30
C HIS A 147 -3.46 12.82 -9.12
N LEU A 148 -2.81 13.82 -8.50
CA LEU A 148 -1.93 14.77 -9.19
C LEU A 148 -0.84 14.06 -10.01
N SER A 149 -0.27 12.99 -9.47
CA SER A 149 0.76 12.18 -10.16
C SER A 149 0.18 11.20 -11.19
N LEU A 150 -1.14 11.03 -11.24
CA LEU A 150 -1.85 10.11 -12.13
C LEU A 150 -2.49 10.82 -13.33
N VAL A 151 -2.52 12.16 -13.35
CA VAL A 151 -3.20 12.98 -14.37
C VAL A 151 -2.80 12.59 -15.80
N LYS A 152 -1.53 12.22 -16.01
CA LYS A 152 -0.99 11.87 -17.33
C LYS A 152 -1.20 10.41 -17.72
N LEU A 153 -1.74 9.57 -16.84
CA LEU A 153 -1.95 8.15 -17.11
C LEU A 153 -3.28 7.95 -17.87
N PRO A 154 -3.30 7.08 -18.90
CA PRO A 154 -4.54 6.72 -19.57
C PRO A 154 -5.53 6.11 -18.56
N ASP A 155 -6.81 6.35 -18.78
CA ASP A 155 -7.95 5.81 -18.01
C ASP A 155 -8.06 6.24 -16.54
N ALA A 156 -7.07 6.94 -15.96
CA ALA A 156 -7.13 7.45 -14.59
C ALA A 156 -8.24 8.49 -14.40
N HIS A 157 -8.41 9.39 -15.37
CA HIS A 157 -9.38 10.50 -15.34
C HIS A 157 -10.30 10.60 -16.55
N VAL A 158 -10.25 9.63 -17.47
CA VAL A 158 -11.15 9.62 -18.62
C VAL A 158 -12.59 9.52 -18.10
N LYS A 159 -13.40 10.52 -18.50
CA LYS A 159 -14.82 10.68 -18.18
C LYS A 159 -15.65 9.59 -18.84
#